data_AF-A0A2N1USC4-F1
#
_entry.id   AF-A0A2N1USC4-F1
#
_cell.length_a   1.000
_cell.length_b   1.000
_cell.length_c   1.000
_cell.angle_alpha   90.00
_cell.angle_beta   90.00
_cell.angle_gamma   90.00
#
_symmetry.space_group_name_H-M   'P 1'
#
loop_
_entity.id
_entity.type
_entity.pdbx_description
1 polymer ?
#
loop_
_entity_poly.entity_id
_entity_poly.type
_entity_poly.pdbx_seq_one_letter_code
_entity_poly.pdbx_strand_id
1 'polypeptide(L)'
;MIEVDGGYHLAPAQQQKDAAREAFISASGIRFLRFSNQQVLEELPAVLDAIARTLGPPRVAGRCEGAAISPSSDEEGRSTPS
;
A
#
# COMPACT_ATOMS: atom_id res chain seq x y z
N MET A 1 -1.73 -10.48 0.01
CA MET A 1 -1.69 -11.27 1.26
C MET A 1 -0.23 -11.45 1.64
N ILE A 2 0.13 -11.16 2.89
CA ILE A 2 1.51 -11.32 3.40
C ILE A 2 1.46 -12.44 4.44
N GLU A 3 2.27 -13.48 4.26
CA GLU A 3 2.41 -14.59 5.21
C GLU A 3 3.85 -14.62 5.74
N VAL A 4 3.99 -14.89 7.03
CA VAL A 4 5.29 -15.10 7.67
C VAL A 4 5.42 -16.58 8.04
N ASP A 5 6.37 -17.26 7.42
CA ASP A 5 6.58 -18.69 7.60
C ASP A 5 7.31 -18.96 8.92
N GLY A 6 6.53 -19.47 9.88
CA GLY A 6 6.96 -19.97 11.17
C GLY A 6 7.04 -21.50 11.22
N GLY A 7 7.52 -22.16 10.17
CA GLY A 7 8.00 -23.55 10.24
C GLY A 7 6.95 -24.63 10.55
N TYR A 8 5.65 -24.36 10.34
CA TYR A 8 4.59 -25.27 10.78
C TYR A 8 3.49 -25.49 9.73
N HIS A 9 3.80 -26.05 8.56
CA HIS A 9 2.77 -26.68 7.70
C HIS A 9 3.32 -27.90 6.93
N LEU A 10 3.71 -28.96 7.66
CA LEU A 10 4.27 -30.20 7.07
C LEU A 10 3.25 -31.34 6.88
N ALA A 11 1.97 -31.14 7.22
CA ALA A 11 0.96 -32.17 6.98
C ALA A 11 0.56 -32.20 5.49
N PRO A 12 0.71 -33.32 4.76
CA PRO A 12 0.42 -33.41 3.33
C PRO A 12 -1.03 -33.04 2.95
N ALA A 13 -1.98 -33.34 3.84
CA ALA A 13 -3.39 -32.99 3.67
C ALA A 13 -3.65 -31.48 3.79
N GLN A 14 -2.79 -30.75 4.50
CA GLN A 14 -2.88 -29.31 4.68
C GLN A 14 -2.34 -28.59 3.43
N GLN A 15 -1.25 -29.07 2.84
CA GLN A 15 -0.66 -28.53 1.61
C GLN A 15 -1.64 -28.55 0.43
N GLN A 16 -2.43 -29.61 0.26
CA GLN A 16 -3.40 -29.69 -0.83
C GLN A 16 -4.55 -28.68 -0.67
N LYS A 17 -5.02 -28.47 0.57
CA LYS A 17 -6.04 -27.46 0.87
C LYS A 17 -5.51 -26.04 0.70
N ASP A 18 -4.26 -25.81 1.11
CA ASP A 18 -3.61 -24.51 0.98
C ASP A 18 -3.33 -24.17 -0.48
N ALA A 19 -2.94 -25.15 -1.31
CA ALA A 19 -2.78 -24.96 -2.75
C ALA A 19 -4.09 -24.58 -3.46
N ALA A 20 -5.20 -25.25 -3.12
CA ALA A 20 -6.50 -24.90 -3.68
C ALA A 20 -6.97 -23.50 -3.25
N ARG A 21 -6.71 -23.13 -1.99
CA ARG A 21 -6.98 -21.79 -1.46
C ARG A 21 -6.13 -20.73 -2.16
N GLU A 22 -4.85 -20.99 -2.33
CA GLU A 22 -3.91 -20.08 -2.98
C GLU A 22 -4.27 -19.84 -4.44
N ALA A 23 -4.68 -20.90 -5.16
CA ALA A 23 -5.16 -20.79 -6.53
C ALA A 23 -6.43 -19.90 -6.63
N PHE A 24 -7.40 -20.10 -5.74
CA PHE A 24 -8.64 -19.32 -5.71
C PHE A 24 -8.38 -17.83 -5.41
N ILE A 25 -7.54 -17.53 -4.42
CA ILE A 25 -7.21 -16.16 -4.02
C ILE A 25 -6.38 -15.47 -5.11
N SER A 26 -5.43 -16.18 -5.73
CA SER A 26 -4.62 -15.65 -6.83
C SER A 26 -5.48 -15.31 -8.05
N ALA A 27 -6.48 -16.14 -8.36
CA ALA A 27 -7.45 -15.87 -9.42
C ALA A 27 -8.27 -14.59 -9.19
N SER A 28 -8.36 -14.13 -7.94
CA SER A 28 -9.04 -12.88 -7.56
C SER A 28 -8.15 -11.64 -7.71
N GLY A 29 -6.94 -11.78 -8.26
CA GLY A 29 -5.97 -10.68 -8.43
C GLY A 29 -5.17 -10.33 -7.18
N ILE A 30 -5.27 -11.16 -6.13
CA ILE A 30 -4.51 -10.98 -4.90
C ILE A 30 -3.15 -11.64 -5.05
N ARG A 31 -2.07 -10.88 -4.81
CA ARG A 31 -0.70 -11.40 -4.80
C ARG A 31 -0.32 -11.92 -3.41
N PHE A 32 0.39 -13.04 -3.37
CA PHE A 32 1.00 -13.59 -2.16
C PHE A 32 2.46 -13.15 -2.04
N LEU A 33 2.85 -12.72 -0.85
CA LEU A 33 4.23 -12.43 -0.46
C LEU A 33 4.52 -13.25 0.79
N ARG A 34 5.46 -14.19 0.69
CA ARG A 34 5.87 -15.06 1.80
C ARG A 34 7.27 -14.68 2.25
N PHE A 35 7.44 -14.48 3.55
CA PHE A 35 8.74 -14.21 4.17
C PHE A 35 8.99 -15.24 5.26
N SER A 36 10.22 -15.69 5.43
CA SER A 36 10.54 -16.52 6.60
C SER A 36 10.56 -15.67 7.87
N ASN A 37 10.32 -16.30 9.03
CA ASN A 37 10.54 -15.64 10.32
C ASN A 37 11.92 -14.97 10.38
N GLN A 38 12.94 -15.66 9.88
CA GLN A 38 14.31 -15.15 9.90
C GLN A 38 14.46 -13.88 9.07
N GLN A 39 13.89 -13.83 7.86
CA GLN A 39 13.91 -12.65 7.01
C GLN A 39 13.21 -11.46 7.64
N VAL A 40 12.09 -11.69 8.33
CA VAL A 40 11.39 -10.60 9.02
C VAL A 40 12.21 -10.08 10.22
N LEU A 41 12.87 -10.97 10.95
CA LEU A 41 13.61 -10.62 12.16
C LEU A 41 14.98 -9.99 11.86
N GLU A 42 15.69 -10.47 10.85
CA GLU A 42 17.06 -10.03 10.53
C GLU A 42 17.14 -9.08 9.32
N GLU A 43 16.20 -9.17 8.38
CA GLU A 43 16.25 -8.46 7.09
C GLU A 43 15.02 -7.58 6.88
N LEU A 44 14.48 -6.99 7.96
CA LEU A 44 13.27 -6.16 7.91
C LEU A 44 13.30 -5.07 6.82
N PRO A 45 14.41 -4.33 6.59
CA PRO A 45 14.46 -3.36 5.49
C PRO A 45 14.21 -3.97 4.11
N ALA A 46 14.77 -5.16 3.84
CA ALA A 46 14.59 -5.85 2.57
C ALA A 46 13.15 -6.35 2.40
N VAL A 47 12.51 -6.80 3.48
CA VAL A 47 11.09 -7.18 3.50
C VAL A 47 10.20 -5.99 3.14
N LEU A 48 10.45 -4.83 3.75
CA LEU A 48 9.70 -3.60 3.47
C LEU A 48 9.88 -3.14 2.02
N ASP A 49 11.10 -3.20 1.49
CA ASP A 49 11.39 -2.88 0.09
C ASP A 49 10.65 -3.81 -0.89
N ALA A 50 10.60 -5.11 -0.59
CA ALA A 50 9.85 -6.08 -1.40
C ALA A 50 8.35 -5.75 -1.43
N ILE A 51 7.77 -5.38 -0.28
CA ILE A 51 6.37 -4.95 -0.19
C ILE A 51 6.14 -3.67 -1.00
N ALA A 52 7.00 -2.67 -0.82
CA ALA A 52 6.90 -1.38 -1.52
C ALA A 52 6.97 -1.55 -3.05
N ARG A 53 7.93 -2.34 -3.54
CA ARG A 53 8.06 -2.68 -4.97
C ARG A 53 6.82 -3.40 -5.51
N THR A 54 6.21 -4.25 -4.68
CA THR A 54 4.99 -4.98 -5.06
C THR A 54 3.77 -4.07 -5.15
N LEU A 55 3.64 -3.08 -4.26
CA LEU A 55 2.52 -2.13 -4.30
C LEU A 55 2.68 -1.10 -5.44
N GLY A 56 3.91 -0.82 -5.84
CA GLY A 56 4.22 0.24 -6.79
C GLY A 56 4.01 1.62 -6.16
N PRO A 57 4.22 2.71 -6.92
CA PRO A 57 3.92 4.04 -6.42
C PRO A 57 2.44 4.13 -6.01
N PRO A 58 2.11 4.87 -4.93
CA PRO A 58 0.73 5.08 -4.55
C PRO A 58 -0.02 5.58 -5.78
N ARG A 59 -1.14 4.92 -6.10
CA ARG A 59 -2.04 5.43 -7.12
C ARG A 59 -2.46 6.81 -6.63
N VAL A 60 -1.98 7.86 -7.28
CA VAL A 60 -2.45 9.21 -7.05
C VAL A 60 -3.89 9.20 -7.53
N ALA A 61 -4.83 8.85 -6.63
CA ALA A 61 -6.23 9.15 -6.82
C ALA A 61 -6.26 10.63 -7.18
N GLY A 62 -6.81 10.94 -8.36
CA GLY A 62 -6.63 12.22 -9.03
C GLY A 62 -6.66 13.37 -8.04
N ARG A 63 -5.60 14.20 -8.06
CA ARG A 63 -5.64 15.52 -7.43
C ARG A 63 -6.96 16.15 -7.85
N CYS A 64 -7.89 16.30 -6.91
CA CYS A 64 -8.78 17.44 -6.99
C CYS A 64 -7.85 18.64 -6.89
N GLU A 65 -7.54 19.26 -8.03
CA GLU A 65 -6.92 20.58 -8.04
C GLU A 65 -7.81 21.45 -7.16
N GLY A 66 -7.30 21.76 -5.97
CA GLY A 66 -7.90 22.78 -5.12
C GLY A 66 -8.05 24.01 -5.98
N ALA A 67 -9.29 24.48 -6.12
CA ALA A 67 -9.62 25.71 -6.80
C ALA A 67 -8.57 26.76 -6.46
N ALA A 68 -7.89 27.26 -7.50
CA ALA A 68 -7.06 28.43 -7.37
C ALA A 68 -7.92 29.53 -6.75
N ILE A 69 -7.68 29.84 -5.48
CA ILE A 69 -8.20 31.06 -4.88
C ILE A 69 -7.52 32.21 -5.61
N SER A 70 -8.17 32.74 -6.64
CA SER A 70 -7.80 34.01 -7.24
C SER A 70 -7.83 35.06 -6.13
N PRO A 71 -6.79 35.90 -5.96
CA PRO A 71 -6.88 37.02 -5.05
C PRO A 71 -7.93 38.01 -5.62
N SER A 72 -9.10 38.06 -4.99
CA SER A 72 -10.11 39.10 -5.26
C SER A 72 -9.48 40.45 -4.95
N SER A 73 -9.26 41.24 -6.00
CA SER A 73 -8.87 42.63 -5.88
C SER A 73 -10.13 43.45 -5.70
N ASP A 74 -10.50 43.72 -4.44
CA ASP A 74 -11.48 44.76 -4.07
C ASP A 74 -10.99 45.35 -2.72
N GLU A 75 -10.29 46.48 -2.74
CA GLU A 75 -10.84 47.84 -2.65
C GLU A 75 -11.14 48.24 -1.19
N GLU A 76 -10.17 48.91 -0.54
CA GLU A 76 -10.49 49.87 0.53
C GLU A 76 -9.91 51.24 0.14
N GLY A 77 -10.73 52.04 -0.52
CA GLY A 77 -10.58 53.48 -0.51
C GLY A 77 -10.95 54.02 0.87
N ARG A 78 -10.06 54.82 1.47
CA ARG A 78 -10.50 55.84 2.42
C ARG A 78 -9.67 57.11 2.28
N SER A 79 -10.18 58.01 1.44
CA SER A 79 -9.91 59.43 1.53
C SER A 79 -10.67 60.01 2.72
N THR A 80 -9.99 60.77 3.58
CA THR A 80 -10.63 61.86 4.34
C THR A 80 -9.67 63.04 4.36
N PRO A 81 -10.03 64.19 3.77
CA PRO A 81 -9.32 65.44 3.95
C PRO A 81 -9.85 66.17 5.19
N SER A 82 -8.96 66.87 5.93
CA SER A 82 -9.23 68.20 6.48
C SER A 82 -7.94 68.87 6.94
#